data_AF-A0A7S3KK94-F1
#
_entry.id   AF-A0A7S3KK94-F1
#
_cell.length_a   1.000
_cell.length_b   1.000
_cell.length_c   1.000
_cell.angle_alpha   90.00
_cell.angle_beta   90.00
_cell.angle_gamma   90.00
#
_symmetry.space_group_name_H-M   'P 1'
#
loop_
_entity.id
_entity.type
_entity.pdbx_description
1 polymer ?
#
loop_
_entity_poly.entity_id
_entity_poly.type
_entity_poly.pdbx_seq_one_letter_code
_entity_poly.pdbx_strand_id
1 'polypeptide(L)'
;SRYLCCEKTDGVRFLCVITQTRSLLIDRNYNIFDVKMERLNLDGFKFEFIHVFDGELIKDRGEDFTKFFIFDALVVNGKNIMNLTFENRLRTVKNKVIKKLRIQEYC
;
A
#
# COMPACT_ATOMS: atom_id res chain seq x y z
N SER A 1 26.31 4.52 6.63
CA SER A 1 24.83 4.57 6.53
C SER A 1 24.39 4.11 5.15
N ARG A 2 23.36 3.27 5.05
CA ARG A 2 22.82 2.77 3.77
C ARG A 2 21.60 3.62 3.40
N TYR A 3 21.56 4.11 2.16
CA TYR A 3 20.43 4.88 1.62
C TYR A 3 19.80 4.09 0.47
N LEU A 4 18.50 4.26 0.30
CA LEU A 4 17.74 3.78 -0.86
C LEU A 4 17.12 5.00 -1.53
N CYS A 5 17.16 5.04 -2.86
CA CYS A 5 16.51 6.06 -3.66
C CYS A 5 15.61 5.39 -4.70
N CYS A 6 14.51 6.07 -5.04
CA CYS A 6 13.65 5.74 -6.15
C CYS A 6 13.26 7.05 -6.86
N GLU A 7 12.65 6.94 -8.03
CA GLU A 7 12.09 8.10 -8.71
C GLU A 7 11.02 8.78 -7.83
N LYS A 8 10.93 10.10 -7.97
CA LYS A 8 9.77 10.83 -7.45
C LYS A 8 8.67 10.72 -8.48
N THR A 9 7.58 10.08 -8.12
CA THR A 9 6.41 9.93 -8.98
C THR A 9 5.64 11.26 -9.09
N ASP A 10 4.90 11.41 -10.19
CA ASP A 10 3.97 12.53 -10.41
C ASP A 10 2.53 12.07 -10.10
N GLY A 11 2.31 11.65 -8.86
CA GLY A 11 1.03 11.18 -8.35
C GLY A 11 0.57 11.97 -7.13
N VAL A 12 -0.44 11.42 -6.45
CA VAL A 12 -1.03 12.03 -5.26
C VAL A 12 -0.76 11.14 -4.05
N ARG A 13 -0.12 11.71 -3.02
CA ARG A 13 0.22 10.96 -1.79
C ARG A 13 -1.03 10.67 -0.97
N PHE A 14 -1.17 9.41 -0.55
CA PHE A 14 -2.19 8.97 0.40
C PHE A 14 -1.61 8.01 1.44
N LEU A 15 -2.19 8.02 2.63
CA LEU A 15 -2.17 6.83 3.48
C LEU A 15 -3.28 5.88 3.00
N CYS A 16 -2.93 4.62 2.79
CA CYS A 16 -3.87 3.56 2.45
C CYS A 16 -4.15 2.69 3.67
N VAL A 17 -5.40 2.63 4.10
CA VAL A 17 -5.86 1.80 5.21
C VAL A 17 -6.71 0.68 4.66
N ILE A 18 -6.27 -0.56 4.85
CA ILE A 18 -7.01 -1.75 4.42
C ILE A 18 -7.50 -2.50 5.66
N THR A 19 -8.78 -2.81 5.66
CA THR A 19 -9.47 -3.56 6.71
C THR A 19 -10.12 -4.82 6.11
N GLN A 20 -10.84 -5.59 6.93
CA GLN A 20 -11.59 -6.76 6.44
C GLN A 20 -12.65 -6.43 5.39
N THR A 21 -13.22 -5.22 5.43
CA THR A 21 -14.41 -4.86 4.63
C THR A 21 -14.25 -3.61 3.79
N ARG A 22 -13.23 -2.79 4.06
CA ARG A 22 -13.04 -1.47 3.44
C ARG A 22 -11.57 -1.22 3.11
N SER A 23 -11.36 -0.47 2.03
CA SER A 23 -10.07 0.12 1.69
C SER A 23 -10.25 1.63 1.63
N LEU A 24 -9.47 2.36 2.41
CA LEU A 24 -9.61 3.80 2.57
C LEU A 24 -8.33 4.48 2.11
N LEU A 25 -8.45 5.59 1.38
CA LEU A 25 -7.36 6.51 1.10
C LEU A 25 -7.54 7.78 1.93
N ILE A 26 -6.48 8.22 2.59
CA ILE A 26 -6.47 9.43 3.42
C ILE A 26 -5.44 10.39 2.85
N ASP A 27 -5.87 11.57 2.41
CA ASP A 27 -4.98 12.58 1.84
C ASP A 27 -4.27 13.41 2.92
N ARG A 28 -3.47 14.39 2.50
CA ARG A 28 -2.73 15.30 3.41
C ARG A 28 -3.62 16.26 4.18
N ASN A 29 -4.85 16.48 3.73
CA ASN A 29 -5.84 17.33 4.40
C ASN A 29 -6.78 16.51 5.29
N TYR A 30 -6.47 15.22 5.51
CA TYR A 30 -7.28 14.25 6.26
C TYR A 30 -8.66 13.98 5.64
N ASN A 31 -8.85 14.26 4.35
CA ASN A 31 -10.02 13.78 3.64
C ASN A 31 -9.92 12.26 3.48
N ILE A 32 -11.03 11.57 3.73
CA ILE A 32 -11.11 10.11 3.68
C ILE A 32 -11.97 9.70 2.49
N PHE A 33 -11.42 8.82 1.65
CA PHE A 33 -12.07 8.27 0.47
C PHE A 33 -12.23 6.77 0.64
N ASP A 34 -13.47 6.26 0.60
CA ASP A 34 -13.74 4.82 0.56
C ASP A 34 -13.63 4.33 -0.88
N VAL A 35 -12.70 3.40 -1.12
CA VAL A 35 -12.35 2.94 -2.47
C VAL A 35 -12.45 1.43 -2.59
N LYS A 36 -12.88 0.96 -3.75
CA LYS A 36 -12.87 -0.46 -4.08
C LYS A 36 -11.55 -0.82 -4.76
N MET A 37 -10.70 -1.57 -4.07
CA MET A 37 -9.47 -2.12 -4.67
C MET A 37 -9.77 -3.48 -5.31
N GLU A 38 -9.69 -3.56 -6.64
CA GLU A 38 -10.08 -4.76 -7.41
C GLU A 38 -9.29 -6.01 -7.02
N ARG A 39 -7.96 -5.91 -6.92
CA ARG A 39 -7.08 -7.05 -6.61
C ARG A 39 -7.16 -7.54 -5.16
N LEU A 40 -7.81 -6.80 -4.27
CA LEU A 40 -8.14 -7.30 -2.93
C LEU A 40 -9.37 -8.21 -2.95
N ASN A 41 -10.18 -8.16 -4.01
CA ASN A 41 -11.43 -8.92 -4.10
C ASN A 41 -11.35 -10.11 -5.06
N LEU A 42 -10.28 -10.21 -5.86
CA LEU A 42 -10.00 -11.39 -6.67
C LEU A 42 -9.72 -12.57 -5.71
N ASP A 43 -10.43 -13.68 -5.91
CA ASP A 43 -10.36 -14.93 -5.12
C ASP A 43 -11.03 -14.91 -3.73
N GLY A 44 -11.81 -13.89 -3.37
CA GLY A 44 -12.45 -13.81 -2.06
C GLY A 44 -11.47 -13.63 -0.89
N PHE A 45 -10.22 -13.24 -1.22
CA PHE A 45 -9.19 -12.95 -0.24
C PHE A 45 -9.61 -11.74 0.61
N LYS A 46 -9.79 -11.95 1.92
CA LYS A 46 -10.02 -10.85 2.86
C LYS A 46 -8.83 -10.74 3.78
N PHE A 47 -8.31 -9.53 3.93
CA PHE A 47 -7.37 -9.27 5.00
C PHE A 47 -8.10 -9.39 6.33
N GLU A 48 -7.77 -10.41 7.10
CA GLU A 48 -8.33 -10.59 8.45
C GLU A 48 -7.95 -9.44 9.39
N PHE A 49 -6.84 -8.76 9.12
CA PHE A 49 -6.28 -7.75 9.98
C PHE A 49 -6.10 -6.42 9.27
N ILE A 50 -5.96 -5.35 10.03
CA ILE A 50 -5.73 -4.01 9.50
C ILE A 50 -4.31 -3.89 8.94
N HIS A 51 -4.20 -3.16 7.82
CA HIS A 51 -2.94 -2.72 7.24
C HIS A 51 -2.97 -1.21 7.02
N VAL A 52 -1.83 -0.54 7.23
CA VAL A 52 -1.65 0.89 6.99
C VAL A 52 -0.36 1.11 6.22
N PHE A 53 -0.50 1.66 5.01
CA PHE A 53 0.60 1.92 4.06
C PHE A 53 0.70 3.41 3.75
N ASP A 54 1.92 3.88 3.53
CA ASP A 54 2.20 5.22 3.01
C ASP A 54 2.72 5.07 1.58
N GLY A 55 2.19 5.87 0.67
CA GLY A 55 2.41 5.67 -0.74
C GLY A 55 1.77 6.73 -1.62
N GLU A 56 1.74 6.43 -2.90
CA GLU A 56 1.30 7.35 -3.92
C GLU A 56 0.35 6.69 -4.92
N LEU A 57 -0.74 7.40 -5.21
CA LEU A 57 -1.73 6.99 -6.17
C LEU A 57 -1.39 7.63 -7.53
N ILE A 58 -1.17 6.81 -8.55
CA ILE A 58 -0.67 7.22 -9.87
C ILE A 58 -1.62 6.71 -10.95
N LYS A 59 -1.91 7.57 -11.92
CA LYS A 59 -2.66 7.24 -13.13
C LYS A 59 -1.75 7.32 -14.34
N ASP A 60 -1.37 6.17 -14.87
CA ASP A 60 -0.54 6.09 -16.07
C ASP A 60 -1.34 6.47 -17.32
N ARG A 61 -0.69 7.17 -18.26
CA ARG A 61 -1.33 7.53 -19.53
C ARG A 61 -1.54 6.27 -20.36
N GLY A 62 -2.80 5.99 -20.69
CA GLY A 62 -3.18 4.82 -21.49
C GLY A 62 -3.62 3.60 -20.69
N GLU A 63 -3.65 3.71 -19.35
CA GLU A 63 -4.27 2.69 -18.50
C GLU A 63 -5.63 3.17 -17.96
N ASP A 64 -6.61 2.27 -17.94
CA ASP A 64 -7.95 2.54 -17.41
C ASP A 64 -8.03 2.40 -15.89
N PHE A 65 -6.94 1.98 -15.25
CA PHE A 65 -6.86 1.78 -13.80
C PHE A 65 -5.79 2.68 -13.17
N THR A 66 -5.92 2.88 -11.86
CA THR A 66 -4.99 3.67 -11.06
C THR A 66 -4.19 2.73 -10.16
N LYS A 67 -2.89 2.96 -10.04
CA LYS A 67 -1.97 2.15 -9.22
C LYS A 67 -1.68 2.87 -7.91
N PHE A 68 -1.58 2.11 -6.82
CA PHE A 68 -1.09 2.62 -5.55
C PHE A 68 0.29 2.02 -5.27
N PHE A 69 1.33 2.84 -5.32
CA PHE A 69 2.69 2.44 -5.00
C PHE A 69 2.95 2.60 -3.51
N ILE A 70 3.32 1.50 -2.85
CA ILE A 70 3.63 1.48 -1.42
C ILE A 70 5.10 1.84 -1.24
N PHE A 71 5.37 2.95 -0.55
CA PHE A 71 6.73 3.41 -0.23
C PHE A 71 7.12 3.09 1.21
N ASP A 72 6.16 3.02 2.13
CA ASP A 72 6.41 2.61 3.51
C ASP A 72 5.16 1.96 4.14
N ALA A 73 5.32 1.38 5.32
CA ALA A 73 4.26 0.69 6.04
C ALA A 73 4.35 0.93 7.55
N LEU A 74 3.21 1.27 8.15
CA LEU A 74 3.09 1.55 9.58
C LEU A 74 2.52 0.35 10.33
N VAL A 75 1.52 -0.30 9.75
CA VAL A 75 0.82 -1.46 10.33
C VAL A 75 0.68 -2.56 9.29
N VAL A 76 1.05 -3.80 9.66
CA VAL A 76 0.84 -4.99 8.83
C VAL A 76 0.30 -6.12 9.68
N ASN A 77 -0.78 -6.76 9.24
CA ASN A 77 -1.50 -7.78 10.00
C ASN A 77 -1.86 -7.32 11.42
N GLY A 78 -2.32 -6.08 11.57
CA GLY A 78 -2.71 -5.50 12.86
C GLY A 78 -1.54 -5.16 13.80
N LYS A 79 -0.29 -5.39 13.39
CA LYS A 79 0.90 -5.08 14.20
C LYS A 79 1.56 -3.80 13.74
N ASN A 80 1.89 -2.91 14.69
CA ASN A 80 2.76 -1.77 14.45
C ASN A 80 4.17 -2.26 14.11
N ILE A 81 4.70 -1.84 12.95
CA ILE A 81 6.03 -2.23 12.46
C ILE A 81 7.00 -1.04 12.36
N MET A 82 6.64 0.14 12.86
CA MET A 82 7.44 1.36 12.74
C MET A 82 8.79 1.27 13.46
N ASN A 83 8.91 0.39 14.47
CA ASN A 83 10.17 0.13 15.17
C ASN A 83 11.17 -0.70 14.34
N LEU A 84 10.75 -1.24 13.19
CA LEU A 84 11.66 -1.94 12.27
C LEU A 84 12.43 -0.93 11.40
N THR A 85 13.62 -1.34 10.94
CA THR A 85 14.34 -0.62 9.89
C THR A 85 13.50 -0.52 8.62
N PHE A 86 13.71 0.53 7.82
CA PHE A 86 12.98 0.76 6.57
C PHE A 86 12.99 -0.48 5.64
N GLU A 87 14.16 -1.10 5.44
CA GLU A 87 14.29 -2.33 4.64
C GLU A 87 13.45 -3.49 5.21
N ASN A 88 13.39 -3.63 6.54
CA ASN A 88 12.57 -4.65 7.18
C ASN A 88 11.07 -4.34 7.08
N ARG A 89 10.65 -3.08 7.06
CA ARG A 89 9.26 -2.70 6.79
C ARG A 89 8.86 -3.08 5.37
N LEU A 90 9.66 -2.71 4.36
CA LEU A 90 9.44 -3.11 2.96
C LEU A 90 9.42 -4.63 2.78
N ARG A 91 10.38 -5.35 3.38
CA ARG A 91 10.43 -6.82 3.36
C ARG A 91 9.19 -7.45 4.00
N THR A 92 8.66 -6.83 5.06
CA THR A 92 7.44 -7.27 5.73
C THR A 92 6.22 -7.11 4.80
N VAL A 93 6.08 -5.96 4.13
CA VAL A 93 5.04 -5.73 3.12
C VAL A 93 5.13 -6.76 1.99
N LYS A 94 6.31 -6.91 1.38
CA LYS A 94 6.54 -7.87 0.30
C LYS A 94 6.08 -9.29 0.68
N ASN A 95 6.53 -9.78 1.83
CA ASN A 95 6.30 -11.16 2.23
C ASN A 95 4.90 -11.43 2.79
N LYS A 96 4.25 -10.46 3.43
CA LYS A 96 2.97 -10.66 4.11
C LYS A 96 1.76 -10.16 3.32
N VAL A 97 1.98 -9.26 2.36
CA VAL A 97 0.93 -8.54 1.61
C VAL A 97 1.07 -8.84 0.12
N ILE A 98 2.14 -8.38 -0.53
CA ILE A 98 2.31 -8.45 -2.00
C ILE A 98 2.30 -9.90 -2.51
N LYS A 99 3.10 -10.78 -1.90
CA LYS A 99 3.14 -12.22 -2.27
C LYS A 99 1.79 -12.92 -2.11
N LYS A 100 0.99 -12.54 -1.09
CA LYS A 100 -0.33 -13.13 -0.88
C LYS A 100 -1.34 -12.68 -1.94
N LEU A 101 -1.22 -11.44 -2.40
CA LEU A 101 -2.12 -10.84 -3.38
C LEU A 101 -1.72 -11.11 -4.84
N ARG A 102 -0.61 -11.84 -5.08
CA ARG A 102 -0.02 -12.04 -6.42
C ARG A 102 0.11 -10.72 -7.21
N ILE A 103 0.42 -9.62 -6.52
CA ILE A 103 0.60 -8.31 -7.14
C ILE A 103 1.94 -8.28 -7.89
N GLN A 104 1.96 -7.59 -9.05
CA GLN A 104 3.20 -7.39 -9.84
C GLN A 104 4.22 -6.59 -9.03
N GLU A 105 5.47 -7.07 -9.00
CA GLU A 105 6.59 -6.35 -8.42
C GLU A 105 7.20 -5.45 -9.49
N TYR A 106 7.29 -4.14 -9.22
CA TYR A 106 8.15 -3.23 -9.97
C TYR A 106 9.33 -2.92 -9.05
N CYS A 107 10.51 -3.40 -9.43
CA CYS A 107 11.77 -3.15 -8.75
C CYS A 107 12.38 -1.82 -9.21
#